data_AF-A0A415ITD8-F1
#
_entry.id   AF-A0A415ITD8-F1
#
_cell.length_a   1.000
_cell.length_b   1.000
_cell.length_c   1.000
_cell.angle_alpha   90.00
_cell.angle_beta   90.00
_cell.angle_gamma   90.00
#
_symmetry.space_group_name_H-M   'P 1'
#
loop_
_entity.id
_entity.type
_entity.pdbx_description
1 polymer ?
#
loop_
_entity_poly.entity_id
_entity_poly.type
_entity_poly.pdbx_seq_one_letter_code
_entity_poly.pdbx_strand_id
1 'polypeptide(L)'
;TCIYLCRTLHFFAPYADFYIRKGESEYLFPTISNQKSNAYLKELADICHIRKRVTFHVARHTFAVTVCLENGLPIETLSKMLGHTNLKVTQAYARITYRKVTEDMKVLKNKLKDWKSESSPMKSDDI
;
A
#
# COMPACT_ATOMS: atom_id res chain seq x y z
N THR A 1 2.66 8.62 14.93
CA THR A 1 2.32 9.99 14.48
C THR A 1 3.44 10.47 13.55
N CYS A 2 3.57 9.93 12.33
CA CYS A 2 2.82 10.17 11.07
C CYS A 2 3.31 11.43 10.31
N ILE A 3 4.48 11.33 9.66
CA ILE A 3 5.05 12.37 8.78
C ILE A 3 4.51 12.29 7.33
N TYR A 4 3.74 11.24 6.97
CA TYR A 4 3.21 11.06 5.62
C TYR A 4 1.80 11.63 5.38
N LEU A 5 1.28 12.45 6.30
CA LEU A 5 -0.05 13.06 6.15
C LEU A 5 -0.04 14.38 5.35
N CYS A 6 1.11 14.97 5.04
CA CYS A 6 1.17 16.33 4.48
C CYS A 6 0.60 16.44 3.04
N ARG A 7 0.69 15.38 2.22
CA ARG A 7 0.07 15.36 0.87
C ARG A 7 -1.38 14.86 0.86
N THR A 8 -1.73 13.94 1.75
CA THR A 8 -3.11 13.44 1.89
C THR A 8 -4.02 14.51 2.50
N LEU A 9 -3.52 15.33 3.44
CA LEU A 9 -4.27 16.45 4.00
C LEU A 9 -4.68 17.47 2.94
N HIS A 10 -3.89 17.70 1.89
CA HIS A 10 -4.27 18.68 0.85
C HIS A 10 -5.50 18.20 0.04
N PHE A 11 -5.62 16.90 -0.22
CA PHE A 11 -6.77 16.32 -0.92
C PHE A 11 -8.02 16.24 -0.03
N PHE A 12 -7.82 15.93 1.26
CA PHE A 12 -8.92 15.82 2.22
C PHE A 12 -9.33 17.15 2.85
N ALA A 13 -8.48 18.18 2.84
CA ALA A 13 -8.75 19.50 3.40
C ALA A 13 -10.07 20.13 2.90
N PRO A 14 -10.39 20.18 1.59
CA PRO A 14 -11.66 20.77 1.16
C PRO A 14 -12.89 19.98 1.62
N TYR A 15 -12.78 18.65 1.70
CA TYR A 15 -13.85 17.79 2.23
C TYR A 15 -13.97 17.91 3.75
N ALA A 16 -12.85 17.95 4.45
CA ALA A 16 -12.77 18.17 5.88
C ALA A 16 -13.42 19.50 6.27
N ASP A 17 -13.08 20.57 5.55
CA ASP A 17 -13.61 21.92 5.73
C ASP A 17 -15.11 22.00 5.40
N PHE A 18 -15.62 21.22 4.44
CA PHE A 18 -17.05 21.05 4.19
C PHE A 18 -17.80 20.43 5.38
N TYR A 19 -17.25 19.37 5.99
CA TYR A 19 -17.89 18.69 7.12
C TYR A 19 -17.70 19.42 8.46
N ILE A 20 -16.55 20.07 8.69
CA ILE A 20 -16.24 20.85 9.90
C ILE A 20 -17.11 22.11 9.99
N ARG A 21 -17.36 22.80 8.86
CA ARG A 21 -18.17 24.04 8.85
C ARG A 21 -19.64 23.85 9.23
N LYS A 22 -20.14 22.62 9.31
CA LYS A 22 -21.51 22.34 9.75
C LYS A 22 -21.71 22.26 11.27
N GLY A 23 -20.70 22.61 12.06
CA GLY A 23 -20.84 23.14 13.43
C GLY A 23 -21.34 22.21 14.55
N GLU A 24 -21.75 20.97 14.26
CA GLU A 24 -22.47 20.14 15.24
C GLU A 24 -21.73 18.86 15.70
N SER A 25 -20.59 18.50 15.12
CA SER A 25 -19.92 17.22 15.42
C SER A 25 -18.46 17.36 15.80
N GLU A 26 -18.06 16.65 16.87
CA GLU A 26 -16.66 16.43 17.26
C GLU A 26 -15.88 15.60 16.22
N TYR A 27 -16.59 14.91 15.32
CA TYR A 27 -15.99 14.03 14.31
C TYR A 27 -15.93 14.68 12.94
N LEU A 28 -14.83 14.41 12.23
CA LEU A 28 -14.63 14.88 10.86
C LEU A 28 -15.64 14.30 9.86
N PHE A 29 -16.11 13.07 10.11
CA PHE A 29 -17.08 12.39 9.29
C PHE A 29 -18.29 11.97 10.14
N PRO A 30 -19.50 11.91 9.56
CA PRO A 30 -20.65 11.34 10.24
C PRO A 30 -20.38 9.91 10.72
N THR A 31 -20.77 9.59 11.95
CA THR A 31 -20.60 8.26 12.53
C THR A 31 -21.64 7.30 11.98
N ILE A 32 -21.30 6.64 10.87
CA ILE A 32 -22.14 5.61 10.26
C ILE A 32 -21.71 4.23 10.77
N SER A 33 -22.67 3.36 11.09
CA SER A 33 -22.37 1.99 11.51
C SER A 33 -21.68 1.20 10.39
N ASN A 34 -20.80 0.27 10.76
CA ASN A 34 -20.10 -0.60 9.78
C ASN A 34 -21.07 -1.35 8.85
N GLN A 35 -22.25 -1.72 9.35
CA GLN A 35 -23.29 -2.38 8.56
C GLN A 35 -23.81 -1.46 7.45
N LYS A 36 -24.15 -0.22 7.80
CA LYS A 36 -24.69 0.76 6.85
C LYS A 36 -23.63 1.24 5.86
N SER A 37 -22.39 1.45 6.31
CA SER A 37 -21.29 1.76 5.41
C SER A 37 -20.99 0.62 4.42
N ASN A 38 -21.07 -0.65 4.86
CA ASN A 38 -20.93 -1.79 3.95
C ASN A 38 -22.12 -1.97 3.00
N ALA A 39 -23.33 -1.52 3.36
CA ALA A 39 -24.47 -1.49 2.45
C ALA A 39 -24.23 -0.48 1.31
N TYR A 40 -23.79 0.73 1.63
CA TYR A 40 -23.40 1.72 0.62
C TYR A 40 -22.26 1.24 -0.28
N LEU A 41 -21.26 0.55 0.27
CA LEU A 41 -20.18 -0.04 -0.54
C LEU A 41 -20.69 -1.09 -1.54
N LYS A 42 -21.76 -1.83 -1.20
CA LYS A 42 -22.37 -2.78 -2.15
C LYS A 42 -23.10 -2.05 -3.26
N GLU A 43 -23.92 -1.05 -2.93
CA GLU A 43 -24.63 -0.24 -3.93
C GLU A 43 -23.64 0.41 -4.92
N LEU A 44 -22.55 0.98 -4.41
CA LEU A 44 -21.48 1.55 -5.23
C LEU A 44 -20.79 0.49 -6.09
N ALA A 45 -20.56 -0.72 -5.55
CA ALA A 45 -19.98 -1.82 -6.31
C ALA A 45 -20.90 -2.26 -7.46
N ASP A 46 -22.21 -2.30 -7.23
CA ASP A 46 -23.22 -2.66 -8.24
C ASP A 46 -23.26 -1.62 -9.38
N ILE A 47 -23.26 -0.32 -9.03
CA ILE A 47 -23.20 0.80 -10.00
C ILE A 47 -21.92 0.73 -10.84
N CYS A 48 -20.79 0.43 -10.21
CA CYS A 48 -19.49 0.30 -10.87
C CYS A 48 -19.27 -1.07 -11.55
N HIS A 49 -20.27 -1.96 -11.53
CA HIS A 49 -20.19 -3.32 -12.07
C HIS A 49 -19.03 -4.17 -11.50
N ILE A 50 -18.67 -3.95 -10.24
CA ILE A 50 -17.65 -4.70 -9.51
C ILE A 50 -18.27 -5.95 -8.92
N ARG A 51 -17.99 -7.12 -9.52
CA ARG A 51 -18.53 -8.42 -9.06
C ARG A 51 -17.91 -8.95 -7.77
N LYS A 52 -16.86 -8.29 -7.25
CA LYS A 52 -16.18 -8.70 -6.02
C LYS A 52 -16.83 -8.04 -4.82
N ARG A 53 -16.91 -8.76 -3.69
CA ARG A 53 -17.42 -8.20 -2.44
C ARG A 53 -16.48 -7.09 -1.92
N VAL A 54 -16.93 -5.85 -1.98
CA VAL A 54 -16.20 -4.68 -1.46
C VAL A 54 -16.55 -4.46 0.01
N THR A 55 -15.54 -4.34 0.85
CA THR A 55 -15.65 -3.96 2.27
C THR A 55 -14.42 -3.14 2.66
N PHE A 56 -14.48 -2.41 3.77
CA PHE A 56 -13.29 -1.69 4.29
C PHE A 56 -12.10 -2.60 4.57
N HIS A 57 -12.36 -3.84 5.00
CA HIS A 57 -11.29 -4.80 5.24
C HIS A 57 -10.59 -5.19 3.93
N VAL A 58 -11.36 -5.42 2.85
CA VAL A 58 -10.82 -5.69 1.51
C VAL A 58 -10.04 -4.48 1.00
N ALA A 59 -10.56 -3.27 1.17
CA ALA A 59 -9.85 -2.05 0.77
C ALA A 59 -8.51 -1.90 1.50
N ARG A 60 -8.46 -2.18 2.82
CA ARG A 60 -7.23 -2.17 3.61
C ARG A 60 -6.24 -3.23 3.10
N HIS A 61 -6.72 -4.44 2.76
CA HIS A 61 -5.90 -5.48 2.15
C HIS A 61 -5.33 -5.07 0.79
N THR A 62 -6.15 -4.49 -0.10
CA THR A 62 -5.73 -4.02 -1.42
C THR A 62 -4.70 -2.89 -1.32
N PHE A 63 -4.89 -1.96 -0.37
CA PHE A 63 -3.89 -0.93 -0.09
C PHE A 63 -2.56 -1.55 0.35
N ALA A 64 -2.59 -2.48 1.30
CA ALA A 64 -1.38 -3.12 1.82
C ALA A 64 -0.63 -3.95 0.77
N VAL A 65 -1.33 -4.85 0.06
CA VAL A 65 -0.70 -5.79 -0.87
C VAL A 65 -0.42 -5.12 -2.21
N THR A 66 -1.46 -4.63 -2.88
CA THR A 66 -1.37 -4.20 -4.28
C THR A 66 -0.83 -2.79 -4.43
N VAL A 67 -1.24 -1.85 -3.57
CA VAL A 67 -0.74 -0.47 -3.67
C VAL A 67 0.66 -0.33 -3.05
N CYS A 68 0.92 -0.97 -1.90
CA CYS A 68 2.21 -0.84 -1.24
C CYS A 68 3.21 -1.93 -1.63
N LEU A 69 2.94 -3.20 -1.29
CA LEU A 69 3.96 -4.25 -1.44
C LEU A 69 4.32 -4.51 -2.90
N GLU A 70 3.35 -4.65 -3.79
CA GLU A 70 3.58 -4.88 -5.22
C GLU A 70 4.34 -3.73 -5.89
N ASN A 71 4.24 -2.49 -5.37
CA ASN A 71 4.99 -1.33 -5.87
C ASN A 71 6.36 -1.15 -5.19
N GLY A 72 6.89 -2.20 -4.55
CA GLY A 72 8.25 -2.14 -3.99
C GLY A 72 8.36 -1.59 -2.57
N LEU A 73 7.26 -1.19 -1.93
CA LEU A 73 7.32 -0.61 -0.58
C LEU A 73 7.79 -1.66 0.44
N PRO A 74 8.81 -1.37 1.27
CA PRO A 74 9.29 -2.29 2.28
C PRO A 74 8.28 -2.48 3.42
N ILE A 75 8.28 -3.67 4.02
CA ILE A 75 7.25 -4.11 4.95
C ILE A 75 7.27 -3.33 6.28
N GLU A 76 8.43 -2.82 6.66
CA GLU A 76 8.64 -1.98 7.84
C GLU A 76 7.92 -0.63 7.66
N THR A 77 8.03 -0.05 6.46
CA THR A 77 7.33 1.18 6.09
C THR A 77 5.84 0.95 6.04
N LEU A 78 5.39 -0.16 5.45
CA LEU A 78 3.98 -0.53 5.44
C LEU A 78 3.42 -0.69 6.87
N SER A 79 4.16 -1.34 7.75
CA SER A 79 3.76 -1.55 9.15
C SER A 79 3.56 -0.21 9.88
N LYS A 80 4.46 0.75 9.65
CA LYS A 80 4.35 2.11 10.19
C LYS A 80 3.15 2.87 9.61
N MET A 81 2.87 2.73 8.31
CA MET A 81 1.72 3.36 7.64
C MET A 81 0.38 2.80 8.14
N LEU A 82 0.30 1.51 8.40
CA LEU A 82 -0.91 0.84 8.90
C LEU A 82 -1.10 0.97 10.42
N GLY A 83 -0.11 1.52 11.14
CA GLY A 83 -0.14 1.68 12.59
C GLY A 83 -0.05 0.36 13.36
N HIS A 84 0.51 -0.69 12.76
CA HIS A 84 0.68 -1.97 13.44
C HIS A 84 1.87 -1.91 14.40
N THR A 85 1.62 -2.16 15.69
CA THR A 85 2.66 -2.30 16.72
C THR A 85 3.49 -3.57 16.55
N ASN A 86 2.92 -4.62 15.94
CA ASN A 86 3.59 -5.89 15.74
C ASN A 86 3.78 -6.19 14.24
N LEU A 87 5.05 -6.31 13.83
CA LEU A 87 5.42 -6.62 12.45
C LEU A 87 4.89 -7.99 11.99
N LYS A 88 4.64 -8.93 12.89
CA LYS A 88 4.08 -10.25 12.56
C LYS A 88 2.74 -10.16 11.82
N VAL A 89 1.90 -9.18 12.17
CA VAL A 89 0.61 -8.95 11.48
C VAL A 89 0.85 -8.48 10.05
N THR A 90 1.85 -7.62 9.85
CA THR A 90 2.21 -7.10 8.53
C THR A 90 2.90 -8.16 7.67
N GLN A 91 3.67 -9.08 8.27
CA GLN A 91 4.32 -10.21 7.59
C GLN A 91 3.35 -11.15 6.87
N ALA A 92 2.09 -11.23 7.32
CA ALA A 92 1.06 -12.00 6.63
C ALA A 92 0.83 -11.52 5.19
N TYR A 93 0.98 -10.22 4.91
CA TYR A 93 0.82 -9.66 3.57
C TYR A 93 2.00 -10.01 2.64
N ALA A 94 3.23 -10.07 3.17
CA ALA A 94 4.42 -10.34 2.37
C ALA A 94 4.49 -11.79 1.87
N ARG A 95 4.03 -12.76 2.67
CA ARG A 95 3.99 -14.19 2.29
C ARG A 95 3.13 -14.48 1.06
N ILE A 96 2.18 -13.59 0.75
CA ILE A 96 1.19 -13.79 -0.32
C ILE A 96 1.78 -13.42 -1.70
N THR A 97 2.89 -12.68 -1.78
CA THR A 97 3.33 -12.05 -3.04
C THR A 97 4.45 -12.83 -3.76
N TYR A 98 4.15 -14.02 -4.29
CA TYR A 98 5.10 -14.81 -5.10
C TYR A 98 5.59 -14.08 -6.36
N ARG A 99 4.75 -13.22 -6.95
CA ARG A 99 5.06 -12.45 -8.16
C ARG A 99 6.25 -11.51 -7.96
N LYS A 100 6.24 -10.76 -6.85
CA LYS A 100 7.30 -9.79 -6.52
C LYS A 100 8.64 -10.47 -6.28
N VAL A 101 8.66 -11.59 -5.57
CA VAL A 101 9.89 -12.38 -5.34
C VAL A 101 10.53 -12.79 -6.67
N THR A 102 9.72 -13.17 -7.65
CA THR A 102 10.20 -13.58 -8.98
C THR A 102 10.76 -12.39 -9.77
N GLU A 103 10.12 -11.22 -9.67
CA GLU A 103 10.59 -9.97 -10.28
C GLU A 103 11.91 -9.50 -9.66
N ASP A 104 11.99 -9.48 -8.32
CA ASP A 104 13.20 -9.11 -7.58
C ASP A 104 14.38 -10.01 -7.94
N MET A 105 14.15 -11.32 -8.11
CA MET A 105 15.19 -12.26 -8.55
C MET A 105 15.63 -12.07 -10.00
N LYS A 106 14.72 -11.67 -10.90
CA LYS A 106 15.10 -11.31 -12.28
C LYS A 106 15.98 -10.06 -12.29
N VAL A 107 15.62 -9.04 -11.51
CA VAL A 107 16.40 -7.80 -11.37
C VAL A 107 17.79 -8.12 -10.80
N LEU A 108 17.87 -8.95 -9.75
CA LEU A 108 19.14 -9.35 -9.16
C LEU A 108 20.01 -10.13 -10.17
N LYS A 109 19.42 -11.08 -10.90
CA LYS A 109 20.14 -11.85 -11.94
C LYS A 109 20.75 -10.95 -13.01
N ASN A 110 20.01 -9.92 -13.45
CA ASN A 110 20.51 -8.97 -14.45
C ASN A 110 21.68 -8.16 -13.90
N LYS A 111 21.55 -7.58 -12.70
CA LYS A 111 22.64 -6.82 -12.05
C LYS A 111 23.91 -7.67 -11.86
N LEU A 112 23.76 -8.93 -11.48
CA LEU A 112 24.89 -9.86 -11.33
C LEU A 112 25.54 -10.22 -12.67
N LYS A 113 24.77 -10.25 -13.77
CA LYS A 113 25.30 -10.48 -15.11
C LYS A 113 26.13 -9.28 -15.58
N ASP A 114 25.62 -8.07 -15.35
CA ASP A 114 26.28 -6.82 -15.71
C ASP A 114 27.61 -6.65 -14.93
N TRP A 115 27.61 -7.00 -13.64
CA TRP A 115 28.83 -7.03 -12.81
C TRP A 115 29.88 -8.01 -13.35
N LYS A 116 29.46 -9.19 -13.83
CA LYS A 116 30.37 -10.21 -14.37
C LYS A 116 31.03 -9.80 -15.69
N SER A 117 30.37 -8.97 -16.49
CA SER A 117 30.97 -8.42 -17.72
C SER A 117 32.04 -7.37 -17.43
N GLU A 118 31.90 -6.61 -16.35
CA GLU A 118 32.89 -5.61 -15.90
C GLU A 118 34.08 -6.26 -15.18
N SER A 119 33.89 -7.43 -14.57
CA SER A 119 34.92 -8.17 -13.83
C SER A 119 35.65 -9.24 -14.66
N SER A 120 35.81 -9.04 -15.98
CA SER A 120 36.68 -9.93 -16.76
C SER A 120 38.08 -9.96 -16.12
N PRO A 121 38.73 -11.12 -15.97
CA PRO A 121 40.04 -11.19 -15.34
C PRO A 121 41.00 -10.28 -16.11
N MET A 122 41.69 -9.42 -15.37
CA MET A 122 42.76 -8.56 -15.88
C MET A 122 43.63 -9.41 -16.82
N LYS A 123 43.79 -8.98 -18.08
CA LYS A 123 44.64 -9.67 -19.04
C LYS A 123 46.07 -9.68 -18.48
N SER A 124 46.78 -10.79 -18.70
CA SER A 124 48.13 -11.08 -18.19
C SER A 124 49.24 -10.17 -18.74
N ASP A 125 48.91 -9.07 -19.40
CA ASP A 125 49.88 -8.21 -20.11
C ASP A 125 50.41 -7.06 -19.23
N ASP A 126 49.96 -6.96 -17.97
CA ASP A 126 50.34 -5.93 -17.01
C ASP A 126 51.17 -6.47 -15.80
N ILE A 127 51.97 -7.53 -16.00
CA ILE A 127 53.02 -7.98 -15.04
C ILE A 127 54.41 -7.69 -15.60
#